data_AF-A0A810N0T5-F1
#
_entry.id   AF-A0A810N0T5-F1
#
_cell.length_a   1.000
_cell.length_b   1.000
_cell.length_c   1.000
_cell.angle_alpha   90.00
_cell.angle_beta   90.00
_cell.angle_gamma   90.00
#
_symmetry.space_group_name_H-M   'P 1'
#
loop_
_entity.id
_entity.type
_entity.pdbx_description
1 polymer ?
#
loop_
_entity_poly.entity_id
_entity_poly.type
_entity_poly.pdbx_seq_one_letter_code
_entity_poly.pdbx_strand_id
1 'polypeptide(L)'
;MISVRRGLLGIGLAAAIVGGVAACGGTGEVPPEQALPVGHYTLDGQLQVWPARGGLSGDGAAHRAVADAVDAWRTPAGDRPRLETSGILWLGEIDGRTLAVVAADVPVYGASWLLQLDGTGDGLTVTNAAQYTDPGYLVYSDLLPVRLDDTTRYLTSARVEQVTGPNGRPLRVSDGLTDPVGVQRCTATPVAVRLRATESLPRGTANDELLDLGSAVEPPRYPVVPDRDGRGATALEDLDTCALAGEDIAFGSIDPNPADGRSYPRVPASWPIESIYQVNLGEVESGPLAGRFDRLTWRSQEGTTYAAVFRPENGTPAVSKADTVAAVQAYEIEIQGQTYVVLSWNDEDDDAVLQLPDGVRPVLEQRGLAVVPKADRRQTFRVSVDGRLETRTVEK
;
A
#
# COMPACT_ATOMS: atom_id res chain seq x y z
N MET A 1 -38.85 -15.10 -57.13
CA MET A 1 -40.08 -14.54 -57.74
C MET A 1 -40.35 -13.17 -57.14
N ILE A 2 -40.89 -12.24 -57.93
CA ILE A 2 -41.15 -10.83 -57.55
C ILE A 2 -42.68 -10.59 -57.46
N SER A 3 -43.09 -9.52 -56.75
CA SER A 3 -44.48 -9.04 -56.55
C SER A 3 -45.19 -9.75 -55.37
N VAL A 4 -46.00 -9.10 -54.52
CA VAL A 4 -46.99 -8.01 -54.70
C VAL A 4 -46.92 -7.07 -53.47
N ARG A 5 -46.80 -5.71 -53.57
CA ARG A 5 -47.86 -4.65 -53.57
C ARG A 5 -48.97 -4.85 -52.49
N ARG A 6 -49.59 -3.85 -51.81
CA ARG A 6 -49.70 -2.36 -51.81
C ARG A 6 -50.16 -1.95 -50.38
N GLY A 7 -49.67 -0.88 -49.74
CA GLY A 7 -50.34 0.45 -49.63
C GLY A 7 -51.24 0.59 -48.37
N LEU A 8 -51.67 1.74 -47.83
CA LEU A 8 -51.25 3.16 -47.79
C LEU A 8 -52.39 3.94 -47.05
N LEU A 9 -52.09 5.05 -46.35
CA LEU A 9 -53.02 6.05 -45.72
C LEU A 9 -53.71 5.64 -44.38
N GLY A 10 -53.90 6.54 -43.39
CA GLY A 10 -53.44 7.92 -43.25
C GLY A 10 -53.93 8.68 -41.98
N ILE A 11 -53.05 9.55 -41.45
CA ILE A 11 -53.25 10.85 -40.73
C ILE A 11 -54.49 11.07 -39.82
N GLY A 12 -54.22 11.50 -38.57
CA GLY A 12 -55.16 12.27 -37.72
C GLY A 12 -54.46 12.93 -36.53
N LEU A 13 -54.48 14.26 -36.43
CA LEU A 13 -53.73 15.06 -35.44
C LEU A 13 -54.68 15.76 -34.45
N ALA A 14 -54.33 15.85 -33.17
CA ALA A 14 -54.94 16.79 -32.23
C ALA A 14 -53.93 17.22 -31.15
N ALA A 15 -53.77 18.53 -30.97
CA ALA A 15 -52.97 19.13 -29.91
C ALA A 15 -53.84 20.11 -29.11
N ALA A 16 -53.63 20.16 -27.79
CA ALA A 16 -54.18 21.18 -26.91
C ALA A 16 -53.14 21.51 -25.82
N ILE A 17 -53.04 22.80 -25.48
CA ILE A 17 -52.04 23.38 -24.57
C ILE A 17 -52.77 23.99 -23.36
N VAL A 18 -52.01 24.32 -22.30
CA VAL A 18 -52.41 25.01 -21.05
C VAL A 18 -52.98 24.05 -19.99
N GLY A 19 -52.46 24.04 -18.75
CA GLY A 19 -51.31 24.76 -18.19
C GLY A 19 -51.14 24.44 -16.70
N GLY A 20 -49.92 24.58 -16.17
CA GLY A 20 -49.62 24.23 -14.79
C GLY A 20 -48.29 24.79 -14.31
N VAL A 21 -48.32 26.04 -13.80
CA VAL A 21 -47.21 26.60 -13.03
C VAL A 21 -47.21 25.97 -11.64
N ALA A 22 -46.30 25.03 -11.41
CA ALA A 22 -45.87 24.58 -10.09
C ALA A 22 -44.36 24.77 -9.99
N ALA A 23 -43.94 25.83 -9.32
CA ALA A 23 -42.55 26.00 -8.91
C ALA A 23 -42.28 25.19 -7.63
N CYS A 24 -40.99 25.04 -7.30
CA CYS A 24 -40.42 24.39 -6.11
C CYS A 24 -40.43 22.85 -6.13
N GLY A 25 -39.23 22.25 -6.03
CA GLY A 25 -39.07 20.79 -5.88
C GLY A 25 -38.04 20.12 -6.79
N GLY A 26 -37.10 20.86 -7.39
CA GLY A 26 -35.99 20.26 -8.15
C GLY A 26 -34.98 19.58 -7.22
N THR A 27 -35.27 18.36 -6.78
CA THR A 27 -34.23 17.43 -6.32
C THR A 27 -33.32 17.18 -7.52
N GLY A 28 -32.08 17.66 -7.46
CA GLY A 28 -31.10 17.47 -8.52
C GLY A 28 -30.69 16.01 -8.62
N GLU A 29 -31.46 15.24 -9.38
CA GLU A 29 -31.16 13.86 -9.73
C GLU A 29 -29.94 13.88 -10.67
N VAL A 30 -28.76 13.70 -10.09
CA VAL A 30 -27.52 13.51 -10.86
C VAL A 30 -27.75 12.32 -11.80
N PRO A 31 -27.48 12.44 -13.12
CA PRO A 31 -27.66 11.33 -14.04
C PRO A 31 -26.93 10.09 -13.51
N PRO A 32 -27.57 8.92 -13.42
CA PRO A 32 -26.99 7.75 -12.74
C PRO A 32 -25.70 7.23 -13.40
N GLU A 33 -25.43 7.63 -14.64
CA GLU A 33 -24.19 7.33 -15.38
C GLU A 33 -23.00 8.24 -14.99
N GLN A 34 -23.20 9.22 -14.11
CA GLN A 34 -22.17 10.19 -13.65
C GLN A 34 -22.12 10.34 -12.12
N ALA A 35 -22.94 9.61 -11.38
CA ALA A 35 -23.03 9.74 -9.93
C ALA A 35 -21.97 8.85 -9.24
N LEU A 36 -21.09 9.44 -8.44
CA LEU A 36 -20.23 8.71 -7.52
C LEU A 36 -21.10 8.05 -6.42
N PRO A 37 -21.20 6.71 -6.35
CA PRO A 37 -22.05 6.04 -5.37
C PRO A 37 -21.51 6.20 -3.94
N VAL A 38 -22.42 6.09 -2.98
CA VAL A 38 -22.09 6.10 -1.54
C VAL A 38 -22.06 4.68 -1.01
N GLY A 39 -20.95 4.31 -0.37
CA GLY A 39 -20.61 2.96 -0.01
C GLY A 39 -20.01 2.15 -1.17
N HIS A 40 -19.41 1.01 -0.82
CA HIS A 40 -18.81 0.07 -1.74
C HIS A 40 -19.16 -1.36 -1.34
N TYR A 41 -19.66 -2.14 -2.30
CA TYR A 41 -20.04 -3.53 -2.11
C TYR A 41 -18.83 -4.45 -2.31
N THR A 42 -18.94 -5.68 -1.81
CA THR A 42 -17.99 -6.77 -2.08
C THR A 42 -18.74 -7.98 -2.60
N LEU A 43 -18.00 -9.05 -2.89
CA LEU A 43 -18.57 -10.34 -3.27
C LEU A 43 -19.02 -11.19 -2.04
N ASP A 44 -18.86 -10.67 -0.81
CA ASP A 44 -19.21 -11.35 0.45
C ASP A 44 -20.73 -11.27 0.77
N GLY A 45 -21.55 -11.85 -0.11
CA GLY A 45 -23.01 -11.95 0.09
C GLY A 45 -23.74 -10.60 0.00
N GLN A 46 -24.67 -10.33 0.93
CA GLN A 46 -25.41 -9.06 1.00
C GLN A 46 -24.66 -7.96 1.79
N LEU A 47 -23.39 -8.17 2.17
CA LEU A 47 -22.68 -7.25 3.04
C LEU A 47 -22.08 -6.07 2.25
N GLN A 48 -22.62 -4.87 2.47
CA GLN A 48 -21.88 -3.62 2.26
C GLN A 48 -20.71 -3.58 3.26
N VAL A 49 -19.49 -3.90 2.80
CA VAL A 49 -18.27 -3.81 3.62
C VAL A 49 -17.92 -2.35 3.90
N TRP A 50 -18.20 -1.47 2.94
CA TRP A 50 -18.21 -0.03 3.14
C TRP A 50 -19.66 0.48 2.99
N PRO A 51 -20.46 0.53 4.06
CA PRO A 51 -21.77 1.15 4.01
C PRO A 51 -21.63 2.69 3.99
N ALA A 52 -22.67 3.40 3.57
CA ALA A 52 -22.72 4.86 3.69
C ALA A 52 -22.56 5.29 5.17
N ARG A 53 -21.55 6.14 5.43
CA ARG A 53 -21.14 6.59 6.77
C ARG A 53 -20.60 8.02 6.76
N GLY A 54 -20.63 8.63 7.92
CA GLY A 54 -20.33 10.04 8.16
C GLY A 54 -21.62 10.88 8.17
N GLY A 55 -21.64 11.94 8.98
CA GLY A 55 -22.84 12.77 9.20
C GLY A 55 -23.39 13.49 7.96
N LEU A 56 -22.66 13.48 6.83
CA LEU A 56 -23.05 14.09 5.56
C LEU A 56 -23.32 13.04 4.46
N SER A 57 -23.34 11.74 4.77
CA SER A 57 -23.55 10.65 3.79
C SER A 57 -24.96 10.55 3.19
N GLY A 58 -25.84 11.50 3.52
CA GLY A 58 -27.15 11.69 2.89
C GLY A 58 -27.32 13.09 2.28
N ASP A 59 -26.27 13.92 2.29
CA ASP A 59 -26.33 15.31 1.82
C ASP A 59 -25.98 15.38 0.32
N GLY A 60 -27.01 15.62 -0.50
CA GLY A 60 -26.87 15.71 -1.96
C GLY A 60 -26.10 16.93 -2.48
N ALA A 61 -25.70 17.88 -1.63
CA ALA A 61 -24.74 18.93 -2.00
C ALA A 61 -23.30 18.48 -1.70
N ALA A 62 -23.06 17.91 -0.51
CA ALA A 62 -21.76 17.34 -0.16
C ALA A 62 -21.36 16.22 -1.14
N HIS A 63 -22.29 15.35 -1.53
CA HIS A 63 -22.03 14.28 -2.51
C HIS A 63 -21.58 14.83 -3.88
N ARG A 64 -22.20 15.93 -4.35
CA ARG A 64 -21.80 16.58 -5.62
C ARG A 64 -20.43 17.23 -5.49
N ALA A 65 -20.15 17.92 -4.39
CA ALA A 65 -18.83 18.49 -4.14
C ALA A 65 -17.71 17.43 -4.13
N VAL A 66 -17.97 16.24 -3.58
CA VAL A 66 -17.04 15.09 -3.66
C VAL A 66 -16.90 14.59 -5.10
N ALA A 67 -18.01 14.37 -5.80
CA ALA A 67 -17.98 13.87 -7.19
C ALA A 67 -17.23 14.83 -8.14
N ASP A 68 -17.49 16.13 -8.04
CA ASP A 68 -16.83 17.18 -8.84
C ASP A 68 -15.32 17.22 -8.56
N ALA A 69 -14.91 17.10 -7.28
CA ALA A 69 -13.50 17.08 -6.89
C ALA A 69 -12.79 15.79 -7.34
N VAL A 70 -13.47 14.65 -7.35
CA VAL A 70 -12.94 13.37 -7.86
C VAL A 70 -12.82 13.39 -9.39
N ASP A 71 -13.78 13.92 -10.14
CA ASP A 71 -13.65 14.09 -11.61
C ASP A 71 -12.58 15.14 -11.97
N ALA A 72 -12.34 16.14 -11.12
CA ALA A 72 -11.25 17.09 -11.33
C ALA A 72 -9.85 16.45 -11.11
N TRP A 73 -9.73 15.53 -10.15
CA TRP A 73 -8.46 14.91 -9.75
C TRP A 73 -7.82 14.03 -10.84
N ARG A 74 -6.48 13.96 -10.84
CA ARG A 74 -5.69 13.13 -11.76
C ARG A 74 -4.66 12.31 -11.01
N THR A 75 -4.35 11.11 -11.51
CA THR A 75 -3.12 10.42 -11.09
C THR A 75 -1.88 11.25 -11.45
N PRO A 76 -0.70 10.96 -10.86
CA PRO A 76 0.56 11.56 -11.29
C PRO A 76 0.88 11.33 -12.79
N ALA A 77 0.29 10.31 -13.41
CA ALA A 77 0.39 10.02 -14.85
C ALA A 77 -0.58 10.83 -15.74
N GLY A 78 -1.54 11.54 -15.13
CA GLY A 78 -2.58 12.32 -15.81
C GLY A 78 -3.90 11.59 -16.09
N ASP A 79 -4.09 10.36 -15.57
CA ASP A 79 -5.32 9.60 -15.77
C ASP A 79 -6.48 10.14 -14.93
N ARG A 80 -7.70 9.81 -15.34
CA ARG A 80 -8.93 10.11 -14.59
C ARG A 80 -9.46 8.88 -13.86
N PRO A 81 -10.07 9.03 -12.68
CA PRO A 81 -10.88 7.98 -12.10
C PRO A 81 -12.18 7.79 -12.89
N ARG A 82 -12.80 6.61 -12.78
CA ARG A 82 -14.18 6.33 -13.23
C ARG A 82 -15.15 6.56 -12.08
N LEU A 83 -16.02 7.56 -12.16
CA LEU A 83 -16.98 7.86 -11.09
C LEU A 83 -17.97 6.70 -10.87
N GLU A 84 -18.33 6.01 -11.96
CA GLU A 84 -19.30 4.92 -11.99
C GLU A 84 -18.86 3.63 -11.27
N THR A 85 -17.55 3.44 -11.10
CA THR A 85 -16.93 2.29 -10.40
C THR A 85 -16.10 2.69 -9.18
N SER A 86 -15.96 3.99 -8.93
CA SER A 86 -15.45 4.54 -7.66
C SER A 86 -16.56 4.57 -6.60
N GLY A 87 -16.26 4.90 -5.34
CA GLY A 87 -17.29 5.06 -4.31
C GLY A 87 -16.83 5.80 -3.06
N ILE A 88 -17.73 6.59 -2.46
CA ILE A 88 -17.51 7.29 -1.19
C ILE A 88 -17.56 6.27 -0.05
N LEU A 89 -16.44 6.05 0.64
CA LEU A 89 -16.34 5.16 1.80
C LEU A 89 -16.79 5.85 3.10
N TRP A 90 -16.59 7.17 3.20
CA TRP A 90 -16.98 7.99 4.35
C TRP A 90 -17.14 9.45 3.96
N LEU A 91 -18.13 10.17 4.49
CA LEU A 91 -18.34 11.60 4.27
C LEU A 91 -19.04 12.29 5.44
N GLY A 92 -18.37 13.26 6.07
CA GLY A 92 -18.88 13.96 7.26
C GLY A 92 -17.97 15.09 7.72
N GLU A 93 -18.28 15.66 8.89
CA GLU A 93 -17.46 16.69 9.53
C GLU A 93 -16.61 16.10 10.65
N ILE A 94 -15.31 16.46 10.68
CA ILE A 94 -14.38 16.12 11.76
C ILE A 94 -13.53 17.35 12.07
N ASP A 95 -13.33 17.64 13.35
CA ASP A 95 -12.44 18.70 13.84
C ASP A 95 -12.67 20.08 13.15
N GLY A 96 -13.92 20.33 12.72
CA GLY A 96 -14.37 21.59 12.09
C GLY A 96 -14.24 21.67 10.56
N ARG A 97 -13.84 20.59 9.89
CA ARG A 97 -13.67 20.48 8.43
C ARG A 97 -14.51 19.35 7.85
N THR A 98 -14.98 19.53 6.62
CA THR A 98 -15.56 18.42 5.86
C THR A 98 -14.43 17.48 5.44
N LEU A 99 -14.65 16.18 5.61
CA LEU A 99 -13.76 15.12 5.19
C LEU A 99 -14.56 14.13 4.32
N ALA A 100 -13.99 13.73 3.19
CA ALA A 100 -14.45 12.59 2.41
C ALA A 100 -13.30 11.59 2.20
N VAL A 101 -13.63 10.30 2.25
CA VAL A 101 -12.71 9.21 1.91
C VAL A 101 -13.34 8.43 0.76
N VAL A 102 -12.62 8.28 -0.35
CA VAL A 102 -13.14 7.72 -1.60
C VAL A 102 -12.22 6.61 -2.10
N ALA A 103 -12.79 5.45 -2.44
CA ALA A 103 -12.12 4.47 -3.29
C ALA A 103 -12.31 4.89 -4.74
N ALA A 104 -11.22 5.23 -5.43
CA ALA A 104 -11.22 5.64 -6.82
C ALA A 104 -10.67 4.53 -7.72
N ASP A 105 -11.48 4.07 -8.68
CA ASP A 105 -11.07 3.14 -9.73
C ASP A 105 -10.38 3.92 -10.86
N VAL A 106 -9.09 3.62 -11.11
CA VAL A 106 -8.33 4.19 -12.22
C VAL A 106 -7.98 3.07 -13.21
N PRO A 107 -8.59 3.03 -14.42
CA PRO A 107 -8.57 1.85 -15.28
C PRO A 107 -7.20 1.40 -15.80
N VAL A 108 -6.21 2.30 -15.82
CA VAL A 108 -5.02 2.16 -16.68
C VAL A 108 -3.96 1.24 -16.04
N TYR A 109 -4.04 0.95 -14.74
CA TYR A 109 -2.94 0.30 -14.01
C TYR A 109 -3.32 -0.86 -13.10
N GLY A 110 -4.56 -1.36 -13.19
CA GLY A 110 -5.00 -2.49 -12.37
C GLY A 110 -4.76 -2.22 -10.88
N ALA A 111 -5.03 -1.01 -10.42
CA ALA A 111 -4.75 -0.56 -9.07
C ALA A 111 -5.87 0.37 -8.59
N SER A 112 -6.23 0.26 -7.31
CA SER A 112 -7.16 1.14 -6.63
C SER A 112 -6.43 2.40 -6.12
N TRP A 113 -7.17 3.48 -5.87
CA TRP A 113 -6.66 4.68 -5.21
C TRP A 113 -7.55 5.08 -4.03
N LEU A 114 -6.96 5.27 -2.85
CA LEU A 114 -7.63 5.87 -1.69
C LEU A 114 -7.41 7.37 -1.75
N LEU A 115 -8.45 8.12 -2.09
CA LEU A 115 -8.44 9.58 -2.07
C LEU A 115 -9.00 10.07 -0.73
N GLN A 116 -8.31 11.00 -0.12
CA GLN A 116 -8.83 11.79 0.98
C GLN A 116 -9.08 13.20 0.47
N LEU A 117 -10.30 13.70 0.68
CA LEU A 117 -10.69 15.06 0.37
C LEU A 117 -10.97 15.82 1.66
N ASP A 118 -10.57 17.08 1.70
CA ASP A 118 -11.03 18.02 2.72
C ASP A 118 -11.31 19.41 2.14
N GLY A 119 -11.96 20.22 2.96
CA GLY A 119 -12.31 21.59 2.64
C GLY A 119 -13.32 22.18 3.62
N THR A 120 -13.80 23.37 3.28
CA THR A 120 -14.84 24.09 4.02
C THR A 120 -15.91 24.60 3.07
N GLY A 121 -17.19 24.38 3.38
CA GLY A 121 -18.29 24.66 2.45
C GLY A 121 -18.20 23.76 1.21
N ASP A 122 -18.51 24.32 0.03
CA ASP A 122 -18.58 23.58 -1.23
C ASP A 122 -17.21 23.28 -1.87
N GLY A 123 -16.11 23.81 -1.31
CA GLY A 123 -14.76 23.74 -1.88
C GLY A 123 -13.95 22.56 -1.37
N LEU A 124 -14.31 21.34 -1.77
CA LEU A 124 -13.51 20.13 -1.46
C LEU A 124 -12.33 19.96 -2.43
N THR A 125 -11.19 19.52 -1.91
CA THR A 125 -9.99 19.20 -2.69
C THR A 125 -9.35 17.91 -2.20
N VAL A 126 -8.75 17.12 -3.10
CA VAL A 126 -7.98 15.93 -2.74
C VAL A 126 -6.65 16.38 -2.12
N THR A 127 -6.45 16.06 -0.84
CA THR A 127 -5.26 16.43 -0.06
C THR A 127 -4.33 15.25 0.21
N ASN A 128 -4.82 14.01 0.07
CA ASN A 128 -4.01 12.79 0.10
C ASN A 128 -4.51 11.77 -0.94
N ALA A 129 -3.61 11.06 -1.61
CA ALA A 129 -3.96 10.06 -2.62
C ALA A 129 -2.97 8.88 -2.59
N ALA A 130 -3.40 7.73 -2.10
CA ALA A 130 -2.58 6.53 -2.01
C ALA A 130 -3.05 5.42 -2.97
N GLN A 131 -2.12 4.73 -3.59
CA GLN A 131 -2.26 3.46 -4.30
C GLN A 131 -1.61 2.42 -3.36
N TYR A 132 -2.09 1.23 -3.02
CA TYR A 132 -3.23 0.41 -3.47
C TYR A 132 -3.08 -0.27 -4.84
N THR A 133 -1.86 -0.79 -4.97
CA THR A 133 -1.26 -1.69 -5.98
C THR A 133 -2.06 -2.94 -6.37
N ASP A 134 -2.92 -3.45 -5.49
CA ASP A 134 -3.87 -4.53 -5.80
C ASP A 134 -5.25 -3.89 -6.09
N PRO A 135 -5.89 -4.14 -7.25
CA PRO A 135 -7.06 -3.40 -7.68
C PRO A 135 -8.27 -3.62 -6.77
N GLY A 136 -8.35 -4.76 -6.09
CA GLY A 136 -9.43 -5.04 -5.15
C GLY A 136 -9.11 -4.64 -3.71
N TYR A 137 -7.90 -4.19 -3.39
CA TYR A 137 -7.44 -4.02 -2.00
C TYR A 137 -8.43 -3.20 -1.16
N LEU A 138 -8.90 -2.05 -1.66
CA LEU A 138 -9.84 -1.20 -0.94
C LEU A 138 -11.19 -1.88 -0.68
N VAL A 139 -11.61 -2.77 -1.58
CA VAL A 139 -12.88 -3.49 -1.52
C VAL A 139 -12.90 -4.48 -0.36
N TYR A 140 -11.77 -5.16 -0.10
CA TYR A 140 -11.64 -6.16 0.98
C TYR A 140 -10.72 -5.73 2.13
N SER A 141 -10.33 -4.46 2.20
CA SER A 141 -9.68 -3.87 3.37
C SER A 141 -10.62 -3.81 4.56
N ASP A 142 -10.11 -4.12 5.74
CA ASP A 142 -10.85 -3.92 7.00
C ASP A 142 -10.45 -2.65 7.74
N LEU A 143 -9.27 -2.11 7.44
CA LEU A 143 -8.73 -0.90 8.05
C LEU A 143 -8.05 -0.05 6.98
N LEU A 144 -8.45 1.22 6.85
CA LEU A 144 -7.86 2.19 5.93
C LEU A 144 -7.34 3.40 6.69
N PRO A 145 -6.11 3.88 6.42
CA PRO A 145 -5.53 5.04 7.08
C PRO A 145 -6.17 6.34 6.58
N VAL A 146 -6.50 7.23 7.51
CA VAL A 146 -7.00 8.58 7.28
C VAL A 146 -6.06 9.54 8.01
N ARG A 147 -5.49 10.51 7.29
CA ARG A 147 -4.47 11.43 7.82
C ARG A 147 -5.03 12.84 7.93
N LEU A 148 -5.28 13.28 9.15
CA LEU A 148 -5.75 14.63 9.45
C LEU A 148 -4.62 15.39 10.14
N ASP A 149 -3.94 16.20 9.34
CA ASP A 149 -2.77 16.99 9.75
C ASP A 149 -1.69 16.08 10.36
N ASP A 150 -1.24 16.34 11.59
CA ASP A 150 -0.26 15.49 12.30
C ASP A 150 -0.88 14.23 12.95
N THR A 151 -2.16 13.91 12.69
CA THR A 151 -2.87 12.79 13.33
C THR A 151 -3.31 11.70 12.35
N THR A 152 -3.11 10.44 12.73
CA THR A 152 -3.69 9.28 12.03
C THR A 152 -5.00 8.87 12.70
N ARG A 153 -6.02 8.58 11.91
CA ARG A 153 -7.23 7.84 12.28
C ARG A 153 -7.37 6.64 11.34
N TYR A 154 -8.20 5.66 11.71
CA TYR A 154 -8.53 4.56 10.82
C TYR A 154 -10.02 4.51 10.50
N LEU A 155 -10.33 4.32 9.22
CA LEU A 155 -11.65 3.99 8.71
C LEU A 155 -11.79 2.46 8.68
N THR A 156 -12.78 1.94 9.40
CA THR A 156 -12.98 0.50 9.63
C THR A 156 -14.08 -0.04 8.74
N SER A 157 -13.97 -1.25 8.21
CA SER A 157 -15.07 -1.85 7.45
C SER A 157 -16.30 -2.16 8.32
N ALA A 158 -17.37 -2.68 7.71
CA ALA A 158 -18.50 -3.27 8.43
C ALA A 158 -18.21 -4.67 9.00
N ARG A 159 -17.08 -5.30 8.69
CA ARG A 159 -16.67 -6.59 9.29
C ARG A 159 -15.97 -6.41 10.63
N VAL A 160 -15.31 -5.26 10.84
CA VAL A 160 -14.61 -4.93 12.10
C VAL A 160 -15.60 -4.76 13.26
N GLU A 161 -15.39 -5.51 14.33
CA GLU A 161 -16.06 -5.31 15.63
C GLU A 161 -15.27 -4.37 16.54
N GLN A 162 -13.94 -4.42 16.45
CA GLN A 162 -13.02 -3.78 17.37
C GLN A 162 -11.69 -3.50 16.67
N VAL A 163 -11.13 -2.32 16.90
CA VAL A 163 -9.72 -2.01 16.59
C VAL A 163 -8.96 -1.88 17.91
N THR A 164 -7.76 -2.44 17.96
CA THR A 164 -6.83 -2.33 19.09
C THR A 164 -5.64 -1.51 18.63
N GLY A 165 -5.37 -0.41 19.33
CA GLY A 165 -4.31 0.53 18.99
C GLY A 165 -2.92 0.10 19.50
N PRO A 166 -1.89 0.94 19.27
CA PRO A 166 -0.48 0.58 19.49
C PRO A 166 -0.10 0.31 20.95
N ASN A 167 -0.94 0.77 21.88
CA ASN A 167 -0.80 0.55 23.32
C ASN A 167 -1.54 -0.72 23.82
N GLY A 168 -1.97 -1.59 22.90
CA GLY A 168 -2.74 -2.80 23.20
C GLY A 168 -4.16 -2.53 23.72
N ARG A 169 -4.67 -1.30 23.62
CA ARG A 169 -6.01 -0.93 24.11
C ARG A 169 -7.02 -0.82 22.97
N PRO A 170 -8.31 -1.14 23.21
CA PRO A 170 -9.37 -0.90 22.24
C PRO A 170 -9.44 0.60 21.90
N LEU A 171 -9.48 0.92 20.61
CA LEU A 171 -9.81 2.25 20.12
C LEU A 171 -11.32 2.44 20.14
N ARG A 172 -11.76 3.67 20.44
CA ARG A 172 -13.15 4.06 20.20
C ARG A 172 -13.35 4.24 18.70
N VAL A 173 -14.42 3.65 18.17
CA VAL A 173 -14.89 3.85 16.79
C VAL A 173 -16.24 4.58 16.85
N SER A 174 -16.37 5.66 16.10
CA SER A 174 -17.60 6.43 15.94
C SER A 174 -17.90 6.53 14.43
N ASP A 175 -19.05 6.03 14.00
CA ASP A 175 -19.47 6.03 12.59
C ASP A 175 -18.40 5.49 11.62
N GLY A 176 -17.77 4.38 12.01
CA GLY A 176 -16.73 3.71 11.25
C GLY A 176 -15.33 4.33 11.32
N LEU A 177 -15.14 5.50 11.94
CA LEU A 177 -13.82 6.11 12.09
C LEU A 177 -13.34 6.06 13.55
N THR A 178 -12.04 5.82 13.76
CA THR A 178 -11.46 5.87 15.11
C THR A 178 -11.32 7.30 15.66
N ASP A 179 -11.24 7.40 16.99
CA ASP A 179 -10.54 8.51 17.65
C ASP A 179 -9.06 8.58 17.15
N PRO A 180 -8.35 9.72 17.32
CA PRO A 180 -6.95 9.85 16.90
C PRO A 180 -6.04 8.78 17.51
N VAL A 181 -5.14 8.25 16.69
CA VAL A 181 -4.21 7.18 17.04
C VAL A 181 -2.79 7.73 17.09
N GLY A 182 -2.03 7.36 18.13
CA GLY A 182 -0.63 7.72 18.30
C GLY A 182 0.32 6.97 17.38
N VAL A 183 0.10 7.06 16.06
CA VAL A 183 1.03 6.58 15.04
C VAL A 183 2.19 7.57 14.93
N GLN A 184 3.41 7.09 15.16
CA GLN A 184 4.59 7.94 15.09
C GLN A 184 5.00 8.19 13.63
N ARG A 185 5.67 9.33 13.40
CA ARG A 185 6.28 9.61 12.10
C ARG A 185 7.47 8.68 11.92
N CYS A 186 7.55 8.01 10.78
CA CYS A 186 8.69 7.17 10.38
C CYS A 186 8.97 5.98 11.31
N THR A 187 7.95 5.45 11.99
CA THR A 187 8.07 4.28 12.89
C THR A 187 6.97 3.27 12.60
N ALA A 188 7.36 2.00 12.44
CA ALA A 188 6.43 0.90 12.31
C ALA A 188 5.59 0.74 13.60
N THR A 189 4.27 0.82 13.45
CA THR A 189 3.33 0.96 14.56
C THR A 189 2.29 -0.18 14.48
N PRO A 190 2.28 -1.14 15.43
CA PRO A 190 1.35 -2.27 15.38
C PRO A 190 -0.09 -1.83 15.71
N VAL A 191 -1.04 -2.43 15.00
CA VAL A 191 -2.48 -2.26 15.18
C VAL A 191 -3.13 -3.62 14.96
N ALA A 192 -4.26 -3.91 15.62
CA ALA A 192 -5.00 -5.14 15.35
C ALA A 192 -6.49 -4.86 15.15
N VAL A 193 -7.16 -5.69 14.35
CA VAL A 193 -8.61 -5.67 14.17
C VAL A 193 -9.22 -7.01 14.56
N ARG A 194 -10.38 -7.03 15.21
CA ARG A 194 -11.19 -8.24 15.36
C ARG A 194 -12.34 -8.20 14.37
N LEU A 195 -12.45 -9.21 13.51
CA LEU A 195 -13.53 -9.33 12.54
C LEU A 195 -14.64 -10.26 13.05
N ARG A 196 -15.89 -9.84 12.86
CA ARG A 196 -17.06 -10.69 13.10
C ARG A 196 -17.13 -11.83 12.09
N ALA A 197 -17.86 -12.89 12.44
CA ALA A 197 -18.17 -13.94 11.49
C ALA A 197 -19.06 -13.43 10.33
N THR A 198 -18.73 -13.83 9.10
CA THR A 198 -19.50 -13.58 7.87
C THR A 198 -19.66 -14.88 7.08
N GLU A 199 -20.37 -14.86 5.94
CA GLU A 199 -20.44 -16.03 5.05
C GLU A 199 -19.08 -16.37 4.43
N SER A 200 -18.28 -15.36 4.07
CA SER A 200 -16.89 -15.49 3.60
C SER A 200 -15.91 -15.86 4.71
N LEU A 201 -16.21 -15.52 5.96
CA LEU A 201 -15.36 -15.72 7.13
C LEU A 201 -16.16 -16.35 8.29
N PRO A 202 -16.58 -17.63 8.21
CA PRO A 202 -17.57 -18.22 9.13
C PRO A 202 -17.16 -18.32 10.60
N ARG A 203 -15.88 -18.11 10.92
CA ARG A 203 -15.33 -18.14 12.28
C ARG A 203 -14.98 -16.75 12.82
N GLY A 204 -15.10 -15.71 12.01
CA GLY A 204 -14.41 -14.42 12.24
C GLY A 204 -12.88 -14.61 12.24
N THR A 205 -12.17 -13.59 12.71
CA THR A 205 -10.74 -13.68 13.07
C THR A 205 -10.58 -13.25 14.53
N ALA A 206 -9.70 -13.93 15.26
CA ALA A 206 -9.54 -13.70 16.69
C ALA A 206 -8.92 -12.32 16.97
N ASN A 207 -7.85 -12.00 16.23
CA ASN A 207 -7.34 -10.67 15.90
C ASN A 207 -6.55 -10.83 14.60
N ASP A 208 -6.79 -10.01 13.58
CA ASP A 208 -5.85 -9.83 12.47
C ASP A 208 -4.89 -8.70 12.83
N GLU A 209 -3.61 -8.97 12.69
CA GLU A 209 -2.52 -8.04 13.02
C GLU A 209 -2.11 -7.25 11.76
N LEU A 210 -1.86 -5.96 11.97
CA LEU A 210 -1.55 -4.97 10.95
C LEU A 210 -0.39 -4.10 11.46
N LEU A 211 0.37 -3.56 10.51
CA LEU A 211 1.47 -2.65 10.78
C LEU A 211 1.24 -1.37 9.98
N ASP A 212 1.06 -0.24 10.68
CA ASP A 212 1.12 1.08 10.04
C ASP A 212 2.60 1.50 9.99
N LEU A 213 3.14 1.63 8.78
CA LEU A 213 4.51 2.02 8.51
C LEU A 213 4.79 3.50 8.83
N GLY A 214 3.86 4.25 9.40
CA GLY A 214 4.08 5.58 9.95
C GLY A 214 3.32 6.69 9.22
N SER A 215 2.99 7.73 9.98
CA SER A 215 2.18 8.87 9.49
C SER A 215 2.86 9.71 8.41
N ALA A 216 4.20 9.65 8.30
CA ALA A 216 5.00 10.42 7.34
C ALA A 216 5.40 9.65 6.07
N VAL A 217 4.94 8.41 5.86
CA VAL A 217 5.16 7.68 4.60
C VAL A 217 4.43 8.38 3.45
N GLU A 218 5.16 8.99 2.52
CA GLU A 218 4.57 9.89 1.52
C GLU A 218 3.82 9.17 0.38
N PRO A 219 2.71 9.76 -0.11
CA PRO A 219 2.05 9.38 -1.36
C PRO A 219 3.02 9.13 -2.53
N PRO A 220 2.70 8.21 -3.44
CA PRO A 220 1.45 7.44 -3.52
C PRO A 220 1.43 6.20 -2.61
N ARG A 221 2.41 6.00 -1.73
CA ARG A 221 2.55 4.81 -0.88
C ARG A 221 1.42 4.72 0.16
N TYR A 222 0.99 3.50 0.46
CA TYR A 222 0.02 3.21 1.52
C TYR A 222 0.72 2.68 2.77
N PRO A 223 0.46 3.24 3.96
CA PRO A 223 1.24 2.89 5.15
C PRO A 223 0.78 1.61 5.86
N VAL A 224 -0.47 1.18 5.73
CA VAL A 224 -0.99 0.02 6.48
C VAL A 224 -0.79 -1.27 5.68
N VAL A 225 -0.08 -2.24 6.27
CA VAL A 225 0.16 -3.57 5.68
C VAL A 225 -0.20 -4.69 6.67
N PRO A 226 -0.58 -5.91 6.22
CA PRO A 226 -0.80 -7.04 7.10
C PRO A 226 0.49 -7.53 7.77
N ASP A 227 0.44 -7.70 9.08
CA ASP A 227 1.50 -8.29 9.90
C ASP A 227 1.06 -9.69 10.34
N ARG A 228 1.81 -10.73 9.97
CA ARG A 228 1.45 -12.11 10.33
C ARG A 228 2.25 -12.54 11.54
N ASP A 229 1.56 -12.82 12.65
CA ASP A 229 2.11 -13.21 13.95
C ASP A 229 3.04 -12.13 14.58
N GLY A 230 2.77 -10.84 14.35
CA GLY A 230 3.55 -9.71 14.89
C GLY A 230 5.02 -9.65 14.45
N ARG A 231 5.39 -10.39 13.40
CA ARG A 231 6.78 -10.52 12.95
C ARG A 231 7.30 -9.26 12.26
N GLY A 232 6.41 -8.50 11.61
CA GLY A 232 6.73 -7.25 10.94
C GLY A 232 7.10 -6.16 11.94
N ALA A 233 6.31 -5.99 13.00
CA ALA A 233 6.64 -5.10 14.12
C ALA A 233 8.03 -5.40 14.71
N THR A 234 8.35 -6.68 14.91
CA THR A 234 9.66 -7.13 15.42
C THR A 234 10.78 -6.94 14.38
N ALA A 235 10.51 -7.14 13.09
CA ALA A 235 11.49 -7.01 12.03
C ALA A 235 11.86 -5.56 11.70
N LEU A 236 10.92 -4.63 11.92
CA LEU A 236 11.11 -3.19 11.73
C LEU A 236 11.43 -2.45 13.03
N GLU A 237 11.67 -3.16 14.13
CA GLU A 237 12.16 -2.57 15.39
C GLU A 237 13.49 -1.81 15.13
N ASP A 238 13.53 -0.59 15.65
CA ASP A 238 14.58 0.43 15.48
C ASP A 238 14.90 0.86 14.03
N LEU A 239 14.05 0.54 13.04
CA LEU A 239 14.20 1.00 11.66
C LEU A 239 13.32 2.23 11.36
N ASP A 240 13.93 3.25 10.77
CA ASP A 240 13.22 4.41 10.21
C ASP A 240 12.49 3.99 8.93
N THR A 241 11.16 3.97 8.97
CA THR A 241 10.33 3.54 7.84
C THR A 241 10.25 4.55 6.70
N CYS A 242 10.54 5.83 6.96
CA CYS A 242 10.68 6.83 5.91
C CYS A 242 12.00 6.65 5.17
N ALA A 243 13.08 6.33 5.88
CA ALA A 243 14.35 5.92 5.28
C ALA A 243 14.16 4.65 4.45
N LEU A 244 13.48 3.61 4.96
CA LEU A 244 13.15 2.40 4.19
C LEU A 244 12.33 2.68 2.91
N ALA A 245 11.50 3.73 2.91
CA ALA A 245 10.63 4.13 1.81
C ALA A 245 11.31 5.01 0.74
N GLY A 246 12.58 5.37 0.92
CA GLY A 246 13.37 6.15 -0.02
C GLY A 246 13.50 5.48 -1.40
N GLU A 247 13.67 6.27 -2.46
CA GLU A 247 13.60 5.81 -3.86
C GLU A 247 14.62 4.69 -4.18
N ASP A 248 15.76 4.67 -3.50
CA ASP A 248 16.91 3.82 -3.82
C ASP A 248 17.32 2.88 -2.67
N ILE A 249 16.36 2.40 -1.88
CA ILE A 249 16.58 1.47 -0.75
C ILE A 249 15.41 0.48 -0.60
N ALA A 250 15.48 -0.46 0.35
CA ALA A 250 14.56 -1.59 0.58
C ALA A 250 13.13 -1.46 -0.01
N PHE A 251 12.28 -0.56 0.49
CA PHE A 251 10.88 -0.51 0.02
C PHE A 251 10.69 0.29 -1.27
N GLY A 252 11.70 1.03 -1.76
CA GLY A 252 11.62 1.85 -2.96
C GLY A 252 12.40 1.41 -4.20
N SER A 253 13.46 0.60 -4.07
CA SER A 253 14.48 0.46 -5.11
C SER A 253 14.16 -0.47 -6.30
N ILE A 254 12.91 -0.92 -6.48
CA ILE A 254 12.50 -1.67 -7.67
C ILE A 254 11.53 -0.82 -8.47
N ASP A 255 12.02 -0.28 -9.59
CA ASP A 255 11.22 0.46 -10.56
C ASP A 255 10.12 -0.41 -11.18
N PRO A 256 8.88 0.08 -11.29
CA PRO A 256 7.82 -0.58 -12.05
C PRO A 256 8.05 -0.44 -13.56
N ASN A 257 8.99 -1.23 -14.09
CA ASN A 257 9.31 -1.47 -15.51
C ASN A 257 9.54 -0.21 -16.40
N PRO A 258 10.79 0.12 -16.76
CA PRO A 258 11.12 1.33 -17.55
C PRO A 258 10.60 1.32 -19.00
N ALA A 259 9.90 0.27 -19.46
CA ALA A 259 9.36 0.17 -20.82
C ALA A 259 8.25 1.18 -21.15
N ASP A 260 7.59 1.78 -20.15
CA ASP A 260 6.59 2.85 -20.40
C ASP A 260 7.24 4.23 -20.64
N GLY A 261 8.52 4.38 -20.31
CA GLY A 261 9.33 5.59 -20.53
C GLY A 261 8.87 6.83 -19.77
N ARG A 262 7.99 6.67 -18.76
CA ARG A 262 7.37 7.80 -18.05
C ARG A 262 7.74 7.78 -16.57
N SER A 263 8.66 8.67 -16.18
CA SER A 263 8.91 8.96 -14.77
C SER A 263 7.80 9.86 -14.20
N TYR A 264 6.87 9.25 -13.48
CA TYR A 264 5.96 9.93 -12.54
C TYR A 264 5.83 9.07 -11.28
N PRO A 265 5.54 9.65 -10.11
CA PRO A 265 5.42 8.91 -8.85
C PRO A 265 4.42 7.75 -8.93
N ARG A 266 4.90 6.54 -8.63
CA ARG A 266 4.16 5.29 -8.47
C ARG A 266 4.52 4.67 -7.12
N VAL A 267 3.70 3.74 -6.66
CA VAL A 267 4.15 2.78 -5.64
C VAL A 267 5.29 1.96 -6.25
N PRO A 268 6.46 1.86 -5.59
CA PRO A 268 7.55 1.01 -6.05
C PRO A 268 7.15 -0.46 -6.10
N ALA A 269 7.69 -1.23 -7.05
CA ALA A 269 7.41 -2.66 -7.15
C ALA A 269 7.88 -3.45 -5.91
N SER A 270 8.88 -2.90 -5.20
CA SER A 270 9.40 -3.36 -3.90
C SER A 270 8.53 -3.01 -2.70
N TRP A 271 7.44 -2.25 -2.84
CA TRP A 271 6.63 -1.82 -1.69
C TRP A 271 6.02 -3.02 -0.94
N PRO A 272 6.06 -3.06 0.41
CA PRO A 272 5.47 -4.15 1.15
C PRO A 272 3.96 -4.26 0.98
N ILE A 273 3.48 -5.47 0.70
CA ILE A 273 2.06 -5.75 0.60
C ILE A 273 1.56 -6.74 1.68
N GLU A 274 2.46 -7.52 2.30
CA GLU A 274 2.27 -8.24 3.59
C GLU A 274 3.56 -8.98 4.01
N SER A 275 3.49 -9.71 5.13
CA SER A 275 4.45 -10.75 5.53
C SER A 275 5.88 -10.24 5.67
N ILE A 276 6.05 -9.06 6.30
CA ILE A 276 7.37 -8.55 6.69
C ILE A 276 7.90 -9.40 7.85
N TYR A 277 9.12 -9.93 7.72
CA TYR A 277 9.84 -10.58 8.82
C TYR A 277 11.36 -10.49 8.59
N GLN A 278 12.14 -10.84 9.60
CA GLN A 278 13.60 -10.89 9.52
C GLN A 278 14.13 -12.30 9.80
N VAL A 279 15.27 -12.62 9.19
CA VAL A 279 16.07 -13.82 9.46
C VAL A 279 17.47 -13.36 9.85
N ASN A 280 17.97 -13.81 11.00
CA ASN A 280 19.35 -13.58 11.41
C ASN A 280 20.30 -14.26 10.39
N LEU A 281 21.21 -13.50 9.80
CA LEU A 281 22.30 -14.02 8.97
C LEU A 281 23.59 -14.21 9.79
N GLY A 282 23.73 -13.45 10.88
CA GLY A 282 24.69 -13.66 11.95
C GLY A 282 25.44 -12.40 12.38
N GLU A 283 26.42 -12.58 13.26
CA GLU A 283 26.87 -11.51 14.17
C GLU A 283 28.40 -11.33 14.17
N VAL A 284 28.83 -10.12 14.48
CA VAL A 284 30.24 -9.74 14.64
C VAL A 284 30.41 -9.19 16.05
N GLU A 285 31.19 -9.90 16.87
CA GLU A 285 31.36 -9.62 18.30
C GLU A 285 32.27 -8.42 18.61
N SER A 286 33.08 -7.96 17.66
CA SER A 286 34.06 -6.88 17.91
C SER A 286 34.61 -6.22 16.65
N GLY A 287 35.14 -5.01 16.81
CA GLY A 287 35.72 -4.22 15.72
C GLY A 287 34.73 -3.21 15.12
N PRO A 288 35.06 -2.58 13.97
CA PRO A 288 34.26 -1.50 13.40
C PRO A 288 32.89 -1.94 12.87
N LEU A 289 32.68 -3.23 12.64
CA LEU A 289 31.40 -3.83 12.23
C LEU A 289 30.71 -4.60 13.36
N ALA A 290 31.04 -4.32 14.63
CA ALA A 290 30.39 -4.98 15.76
C ALA A 290 28.86 -4.77 15.73
N GLY A 291 28.10 -5.86 15.70
CA GLY A 291 26.66 -5.84 15.44
C GLY A 291 26.15 -7.08 14.69
N ARG A 292 24.90 -7.00 14.24
CA ARG A 292 24.13 -8.10 13.65
C ARG A 292 23.77 -7.82 12.19
N PHE A 293 23.90 -8.83 11.35
CA PHE A 293 23.36 -8.85 9.99
C PHE A 293 22.06 -9.67 9.98
N ASP A 294 20.98 -9.05 9.51
CA ASP A 294 19.68 -9.67 9.29
C ASP A 294 19.30 -9.59 7.80
N ARG A 295 18.50 -10.54 7.32
CA ARG A 295 17.78 -10.45 6.04
C ARG A 295 16.34 -10.07 6.32
N LEU A 296 15.97 -8.83 6.01
CA LEU A 296 14.58 -8.43 5.93
C LEU A 296 13.95 -9.11 4.72
N THR A 297 12.76 -9.69 4.89
CA THR A 297 12.02 -10.43 3.85
C THR A 297 10.56 -10.00 3.88
N TRP A 298 9.94 -9.79 2.73
CA TRP A 298 8.52 -9.42 2.63
C TRP A 298 7.90 -9.86 1.30
N ARG A 299 6.56 -9.86 1.22
CA ARG A 299 5.86 -9.96 -0.08
C ARG A 299 5.67 -8.55 -0.66
N SER A 300 5.99 -8.39 -1.93
CA SER A 300 5.73 -7.23 -2.77
C SER A 300 4.90 -7.63 -4.01
N GLN A 301 4.71 -6.73 -4.98
CA GLN A 301 4.01 -7.08 -6.23
C GLN A 301 4.77 -8.12 -7.07
N GLU A 302 6.10 -8.03 -7.10
CA GLU A 302 6.98 -8.90 -7.90
C GLU A 302 7.27 -10.25 -7.20
N GLY A 303 6.62 -10.52 -6.05
CA GLY A 303 6.76 -11.75 -5.28
C GLY A 303 7.51 -11.53 -3.96
N THR A 304 8.40 -12.45 -3.59
CA THR A 304 9.21 -12.31 -2.36
C THR A 304 10.41 -11.41 -2.63
N THR A 305 10.57 -10.40 -1.78
CA THR A 305 11.63 -9.38 -1.87
C THR A 305 12.46 -9.39 -0.58
N TYR A 306 13.75 -9.08 -0.71
CA TYR A 306 14.73 -9.17 0.37
C TYR A 306 15.58 -7.90 0.46
N ALA A 307 16.07 -7.57 1.66
CA ALA A 307 17.15 -6.61 1.86
C ALA A 307 18.05 -7.07 3.00
N ALA A 308 19.35 -6.75 2.93
CA ALA A 308 20.23 -6.86 4.08
C ALA A 308 20.00 -5.67 5.02
N VAL A 309 19.97 -5.96 6.32
CA VAL A 309 19.96 -4.97 7.40
C VAL A 309 21.20 -5.22 8.25
N PHE A 310 21.99 -4.19 8.52
CA PHE A 310 23.05 -4.22 9.52
C PHE A 310 22.63 -3.39 10.72
N ARG A 311 22.54 -4.01 11.89
CA ARG A 311 22.27 -3.36 13.18
C ARG A 311 23.58 -3.30 13.98
N PRO A 312 24.28 -2.15 14.04
CA PRO A 312 25.45 -2.03 14.89
C PRO A 312 25.05 -2.15 16.37
N GLU A 313 25.98 -2.59 17.23
CA GLU A 313 25.74 -2.54 18.70
C GLU A 313 25.44 -1.12 19.19
N ASN A 314 26.03 -0.12 18.53
CA ASN A 314 25.87 1.30 18.84
C ASN A 314 25.83 2.10 17.53
N GLY A 315 24.68 2.70 17.21
CA GLY A 315 24.53 3.57 16.03
C GLY A 315 23.18 3.38 15.33
N THR A 316 23.06 3.98 14.15
CA THR A 316 21.87 3.81 13.29
C THR A 316 22.01 2.54 12.45
N PRO A 317 20.95 1.72 12.31
CA PRO A 317 20.95 0.60 11.37
C PRO A 317 21.16 1.05 9.92
N ALA A 318 21.88 0.25 9.15
CA ALA A 318 22.02 0.41 7.70
C ALA A 318 21.16 -0.64 6.98
N VAL A 319 20.67 -0.31 5.78
CA VAL A 319 19.81 -1.18 4.98
C VAL A 319 20.19 -1.10 3.51
N SER A 320 20.15 -2.24 2.79
CA SER A 320 20.44 -2.29 1.36
C SER A 320 19.24 -1.88 0.49
N LYS A 321 19.47 -1.81 -0.82
CA LYS A 321 18.42 -1.95 -1.83
C LYS A 321 17.68 -3.28 -1.68
N ALA A 322 16.45 -3.33 -2.17
CA ALA A 322 15.73 -4.57 -2.39
C ALA A 322 16.39 -5.40 -3.50
N ASP A 323 16.38 -6.71 -3.29
CA ASP A 323 16.75 -7.74 -4.27
C ASP A 323 15.64 -8.80 -4.34
N THR A 324 15.63 -9.60 -5.41
CA THR A 324 14.67 -10.68 -5.63
C THR A 324 15.36 -12.05 -5.61
N VAL A 325 14.59 -13.14 -5.63
CA VAL A 325 15.12 -14.50 -5.46
C VAL A 325 16.23 -14.82 -6.48
N ALA A 326 17.41 -15.11 -5.96
CA ALA A 326 18.57 -15.65 -6.66
C ALA A 326 19.35 -16.55 -5.69
N ALA A 327 19.97 -17.62 -6.21
CA ALA A 327 20.69 -18.62 -5.40
C ALA A 327 21.87 -18.03 -4.59
N VAL A 328 22.45 -16.92 -5.06
CA VAL A 328 23.39 -16.09 -4.31
C VAL A 328 22.92 -14.64 -4.39
N GLN A 329 22.56 -14.10 -3.23
CA GLN A 329 22.25 -12.70 -3.02
C GLN A 329 23.56 -11.90 -2.82
N ALA A 330 23.60 -10.66 -3.29
CA ALA A 330 24.70 -9.75 -3.00
C ALA A 330 24.14 -8.35 -2.78
N TYR A 331 24.07 -7.95 -1.51
CA TYR A 331 23.52 -6.67 -1.10
C TYR A 331 24.64 -5.66 -0.89
N GLU A 332 24.56 -4.49 -1.52
CA GLU A 332 25.42 -3.35 -1.19
C GLU A 332 24.81 -2.59 0.00
N ILE A 333 25.63 -2.37 1.03
CA ILE A 333 25.23 -1.68 2.27
C ILE A 333 26.32 -0.67 2.67
N GLU A 334 25.92 0.56 3.01
CA GLU A 334 26.84 1.57 3.51
C GLU A 334 26.88 1.54 5.04
N ILE A 335 28.07 1.32 5.61
CA ILE A 335 28.30 1.28 7.05
C ILE A 335 29.42 2.27 7.37
N GLN A 336 29.10 3.31 8.15
CA GLN A 336 30.05 4.35 8.58
C GLN A 336 30.84 5.01 7.42
N GLY A 337 30.20 5.20 6.26
CA GLY A 337 30.82 5.80 5.07
C GLY A 337 31.67 4.84 4.21
N GLN A 338 31.68 3.54 4.52
CA GLN A 338 32.29 2.49 3.70
C GLN A 338 31.21 1.55 3.17
N THR A 339 31.21 1.29 1.86
CA THR A 339 30.32 0.28 1.26
C THR A 339 30.87 -1.12 1.46
N TYR A 340 30.01 -2.03 1.89
CA TYR A 340 30.27 -3.47 2.00
C TYR A 340 29.32 -4.23 1.09
N VAL A 341 29.76 -5.41 0.64
CA VAL A 341 28.91 -6.40 -0.05
C VAL A 341 28.61 -7.51 0.94
N VAL A 342 27.33 -7.67 1.27
CA VAL A 342 26.79 -8.76 2.08
C VAL A 342 26.31 -9.85 1.13
N LEU A 343 27.00 -10.99 1.12
CA LEU A 343 26.69 -12.17 0.33
C LEU A 343 25.88 -13.15 1.18
N SER A 344 24.73 -13.59 0.69
CA SER A 344 23.91 -14.61 1.36
C SER A 344 23.47 -15.67 0.36
N TRP A 345 23.46 -16.93 0.80
CA TRP A 345 23.01 -18.09 0.04
C TRP A 345 22.21 -19.03 0.96
N ASN A 346 21.59 -20.07 0.40
CA ASN A 346 20.89 -21.06 1.21
C ASN A 346 21.90 -21.81 2.08
N ASP A 347 21.66 -21.85 3.39
CA ASP A 347 22.54 -22.54 4.34
C ASP A 347 22.04 -23.96 4.67
N GLU A 348 20.86 -24.37 4.19
CA GLU A 348 20.41 -25.77 4.33
C GLU A 348 21.30 -26.76 3.57
N ASP A 349 22.03 -26.30 2.54
CA ASP A 349 22.93 -27.10 1.72
C ASP A 349 24.33 -27.21 2.36
N ASP A 350 24.62 -28.33 3.03
CA ASP A 350 25.89 -28.59 3.76
C ASP A 350 27.16 -28.42 2.89
N ASP A 351 27.06 -28.66 1.58
CA ASP A 351 28.17 -28.61 0.62
C ASP A 351 28.38 -27.21 -0.02
N ALA A 352 27.71 -26.16 0.49
CA ALA A 352 27.76 -24.83 -0.11
C ALA A 352 29.11 -24.11 0.09
N VAL A 353 29.94 -24.05 -0.97
CA VAL A 353 31.27 -23.42 -0.93
C VAL A 353 31.29 -22.08 -1.65
N LEU A 354 31.58 -21.00 -0.91
CA LEU A 354 31.86 -19.67 -1.44
C LEU A 354 33.27 -19.58 -2.05
N GLN A 355 33.36 -18.96 -3.22
CA GLN A 355 34.61 -18.63 -3.90
C GLN A 355 34.70 -17.12 -4.08
N LEU A 356 35.60 -16.50 -3.31
CA LEU A 356 35.89 -15.07 -3.38
C LEU A 356 36.84 -14.73 -4.55
N PRO A 357 36.75 -13.52 -5.14
CA PRO A 357 37.72 -13.06 -6.12
C PRO A 357 39.13 -12.91 -5.54
N ASP A 358 40.16 -13.10 -6.36
CA ASP A 358 41.56 -12.95 -5.94
C ASP A 358 41.82 -11.62 -5.23
N GLY A 359 42.50 -11.70 -4.08
CA GLY A 359 42.86 -10.57 -3.23
C GLY A 359 41.73 -10.01 -2.36
N VAL A 360 40.50 -10.51 -2.48
CA VAL A 360 39.41 -10.15 -1.56
C VAL A 360 39.56 -10.93 -0.25
N ARG A 361 39.35 -10.25 0.88
CA ARG A 361 39.26 -10.86 2.20
C ARG A 361 37.94 -10.43 2.85
N PRO A 362 37.17 -11.37 3.43
CA PRO A 362 35.98 -11.02 4.18
C PRO A 362 36.33 -10.46 5.54
N VAL A 363 35.43 -9.62 6.08
CA VAL A 363 35.42 -9.19 7.47
C VAL A 363 34.63 -10.19 8.32
N LEU A 364 33.62 -10.83 7.73
CA LEU A 364 32.87 -11.96 8.28
C LEU A 364 32.71 -13.02 7.20
N GLU A 365 32.98 -14.29 7.51
CA GLU A 365 32.70 -15.44 6.66
C GLU A 365 32.24 -16.59 7.54
N GLN A 366 31.04 -17.10 7.25
CA GLN A 366 30.42 -18.22 7.94
C GLN A 366 29.45 -18.95 7.00
N ARG A 367 28.80 -20.01 7.50
CA ARG A 367 27.79 -20.74 6.72
C ARG A 367 26.65 -19.79 6.31
N GLY A 368 26.34 -19.73 5.02
CA GLY A 368 25.25 -18.89 4.48
C GLY A 368 25.50 -17.38 4.40
N LEU A 369 26.63 -16.87 4.92
CA LEU A 369 26.93 -15.43 4.95
C LEU A 369 28.43 -15.12 4.74
N ALA A 370 28.72 -14.14 3.90
CA ALA A 370 30.02 -13.45 3.93
C ALA A 370 29.86 -11.94 3.73
N VAL A 371 30.67 -11.14 4.42
CA VAL A 371 30.70 -9.68 4.31
C VAL A 371 32.09 -9.25 3.86
N VAL A 372 32.18 -8.65 2.68
CA VAL A 372 33.45 -8.15 2.10
C VAL A 372 33.37 -6.64 1.88
N PRO A 373 34.48 -5.87 1.99
CA PRO A 373 34.49 -4.48 1.53
C PRO A 373 34.27 -4.42 0.01
N LYS A 374 33.42 -3.49 -0.46
CA LYS A 374 33.27 -3.23 -1.89
C LYS A 374 34.59 -2.68 -2.44
N ALA A 375 35.02 -3.15 -3.61
CA ALA A 375 36.23 -2.69 -4.27
C ALA A 375 35.93 -1.72 -5.42
N ASP A 376 36.89 -0.84 -5.75
CA ASP A 376 36.88 0.06 -6.92
C ASP A 376 36.92 -0.64 -8.31
N ARG A 377 36.54 -1.91 -8.37
CA ARG A 377 36.54 -2.78 -9.54
C ARG A 377 35.38 -3.77 -9.44
N ARG A 378 34.82 -4.15 -10.59
CA ARG A 378 33.86 -5.25 -10.72
C ARG A 378 34.36 -6.52 -10.00
N GLN A 379 33.52 -7.10 -9.15
CA GLN A 379 33.77 -8.32 -8.39
C GLN A 379 32.72 -9.38 -8.77
N THR A 380 33.17 -10.61 -9.10
CA THR A 380 32.27 -11.74 -9.38
C THR A 380 32.47 -12.82 -8.33
N PHE A 381 31.48 -12.95 -7.47
CA PHE A 381 31.40 -13.96 -6.42
C PHE A 381 30.73 -15.22 -6.98
N ARG A 382 31.12 -16.39 -6.47
CA ARG A 382 30.52 -17.67 -6.87
C ARG A 382 30.24 -18.52 -5.64
N VAL A 383 29.12 -19.23 -5.63
CA VAL A 383 28.83 -20.27 -4.65
C VAL A 383 28.50 -21.54 -5.42
N SER A 384 29.05 -22.67 -4.99
CA SER A 384 28.59 -23.98 -5.44
C SER A 384 27.40 -24.41 -4.58
N VAL A 385 26.20 -24.53 -5.15
CA VAL A 385 24.98 -24.97 -4.46
C VAL A 385 24.42 -26.17 -5.24
N ASP A 386 24.15 -27.31 -4.59
CA ASP A 386 23.72 -28.55 -5.26
C ASP A 386 24.62 -29.00 -6.44
N GLY A 387 25.93 -28.75 -6.34
CA GLY A 387 26.88 -29.01 -7.43
C GLY A 387 26.72 -28.10 -8.66
N ARG A 388 25.85 -27.08 -8.60
CA ARG A 388 25.72 -26.01 -9.59
C ARG A 388 26.55 -24.81 -9.16
N LEU A 389 27.28 -24.22 -10.10
CA LEU A 389 28.04 -23.01 -9.86
C LEU A 389 27.18 -21.78 -10.14
N GLU A 390 26.67 -21.17 -9.08
CA GLU A 390 25.86 -19.96 -9.14
C GLU A 390 26.75 -18.73 -8.94
N THR A 391 26.50 -17.64 -9.67
CA THR A 391 27.41 -16.48 -9.70
C THR A 391 26.66 -15.16 -9.57
N ARG A 392 27.17 -14.25 -8.73
CA ARG A 392 26.65 -12.89 -8.57
C ARG A 392 27.78 -11.90 -8.83
N THR A 393 27.53 -10.89 -9.66
CA THR A 393 28.51 -9.84 -9.95
C THR A 393 28.04 -8.54 -9.33
N VAL A 394 28.93 -7.89 -8.57
CA VAL A 394 28.78 -6.52 -8.11
C VAL A 394 29.66 -5.64 -9.01
N GLU A 395 29.08 -4.57 -9.53
CA GLU A 395 29.80 -3.60 -10.35
C GLU A 395 30.60 -2.61 -9.47
N LYS A 396 31.32 -1.69 -10.10
CA LYS A 396 32.13 -0.69 -9.38
C LYS A 396 31.28 0.21 -8.45
#